data_AF-A0A2M7CCB4-F1
#
_entry.id   AF-A0A2M7CCB4-F1
#
_cell.length_a   1.000
_cell.length_b   1.000
_cell.length_c   1.000
_cell.angle_alpha   90.00
_cell.angle_beta   90.00
_cell.angle_gamma   90.00
#
_symmetry.space_group_name_H-M   'P 1'
#
loop_
_entity.id
_entity.type
_entity.pdbx_description
1 polymer ?
#
loop_
_entity_poly.entity_id
_entity_poly.type
_entity_poly.pdbx_seq_one_letter_code
_entity_poly.pdbx_strand_id
1 'polypeptide(L)'
;MGNEKPPEKIGIGPLGRGGGLIQFIVFTVIGIVIFVYCISPESIVLKIIPATLIMLIALGHLVLLGDNWPWAPPAGNWTPAKSRLIPGIGMTILWAIFTFAILLFMKFIYPKWPIGPLYLWFGVIGFWATLLYGVNWGGWPFKGKLHPWGTMAASFIIVMVVSILIWNFLTNLDGTPLADTPINHKGPLNVNWLTGYLVWSIAWFFVFSPVFTTQGSPFAKWGHPGAAIGQTILAHILGYIFWKGSLGLGLSPTFSFAAVGSSLIFWPLVHSWHLQFWGVTKYTFFKRAISAFILQCVIIAIWIIVLTLILGPKASAIAAAKLPADVNILIIYINLCIVAPGLIAHNAFWLRWPLTLPNPPGTPPPDQAA
;
A
#
# COMPACT_ATOMS: atom_id res chain seq x y z
N MET A 1 -29.27 8.07 -22.48
CA MET A 1 -29.07 8.28 -21.04
C MET A 1 -30.07 7.40 -20.31
N GLY A 2 -29.66 6.18 -19.94
CA GLY A 2 -30.55 5.24 -19.26
C GLY A 2 -30.79 5.69 -17.82
N ASN A 3 -32.02 5.47 -17.35
CA ASN A 3 -32.47 5.68 -15.97
C ASN A 3 -31.75 4.73 -14.99
N GLU A 4 -30.42 4.86 -14.84
CA GLU A 4 -29.73 4.22 -13.73
C GLU A 4 -30.15 4.94 -12.46
N LYS A 5 -30.85 4.21 -11.59
CA LYS A 5 -31.16 4.70 -10.24
C LYS A 5 -29.84 5.16 -9.61
N PRO A 6 -29.81 6.36 -8.98
CA PRO A 6 -28.63 6.78 -8.25
C PRO A 6 -28.24 5.69 -7.25
N PRO A 7 -26.93 5.39 -7.10
CA PRO A 7 -26.49 4.30 -6.24
C PRO A 7 -27.09 4.47 -4.84
N GLU A 8 -27.73 3.42 -4.36
CA GLU A 8 -28.39 3.41 -3.06
C GLU A 8 -27.37 3.75 -1.96
N LYS A 9 -27.77 4.57 -0.99
CA LYS A 9 -26.89 5.00 0.09
C LYS A 9 -26.58 3.81 1.01
N ILE A 10 -25.31 3.37 1.02
CA ILE A 10 -24.88 2.14 1.73
C ILE A 10 -24.52 2.36 3.21
N GLY A 11 -24.53 3.60 3.71
CA GLY A 11 -24.18 3.88 5.11
C GLY A 11 -24.49 5.30 5.59
N ILE A 12 -23.71 5.77 6.56
CA ILE A 12 -23.81 7.10 7.17
C ILE A 12 -22.90 8.08 6.41
N GLY A 13 -23.23 9.37 6.43
CA GLY A 13 -22.44 10.45 5.82
C GLY A 13 -22.96 10.95 4.48
N PRO A 14 -22.27 11.92 3.86
CA PRO A 14 -22.68 12.53 2.59
C PRO A 14 -22.37 11.61 1.41
N LEU A 15 -23.16 11.71 0.34
CA LEU A 15 -22.88 11.06 -0.94
C LEU A 15 -21.88 11.87 -1.77
N GLY A 16 -21.28 11.23 -2.77
CA GLY A 16 -20.43 11.90 -3.74
C GLY A 16 -19.04 12.28 -3.21
N ARG A 17 -18.26 12.96 -4.07
CA ARG A 17 -16.84 13.27 -3.84
C ARG A 17 -16.59 14.09 -2.56
N GLY A 18 -17.49 15.01 -2.21
CA GLY A 18 -17.43 15.78 -0.97
C GLY A 18 -17.58 14.90 0.29
N GLY A 19 -18.44 13.89 0.24
CA GLY A 19 -18.56 12.89 1.30
C GLY A 19 -17.29 12.05 1.46
N GLY A 20 -16.70 11.63 0.33
CA GLY A 20 -15.41 10.93 0.33
C GLY A 20 -14.27 11.74 0.96
N LEU A 21 -14.21 13.05 0.69
CA LEU A 21 -13.22 13.95 1.31
C LEU A 21 -13.42 14.07 2.82
N ILE A 22 -14.67 14.27 3.28
CA ILE A 22 -14.96 14.36 4.72
C ILE A 22 -14.58 13.06 5.44
N GLN A 23 -14.94 11.91 4.87
CA GLN A 23 -14.58 10.60 5.43
C GLN A 23 -13.07 10.39 5.49
N PHE A 24 -12.36 10.78 4.43
CA PHE A 24 -10.90 10.74 4.41
C PHE A 24 -10.28 11.59 5.53
N ILE A 25 -10.76 12.83 5.70
CA ILE A 25 -10.27 13.74 6.75
C ILE A 25 -10.55 13.15 8.13
N VAL A 26 -11.78 12.71 8.39
CA VAL A 26 -12.17 12.13 9.69
C VAL A 26 -11.34 10.88 9.98
N PHE A 27 -11.20 9.98 9.01
CA PHE A 27 -10.40 8.76 9.17
C PHE A 27 -8.93 9.07 9.45
N THR A 28 -8.36 10.06 8.75
CA THR A 28 -6.99 10.52 8.97
C THR A 28 -6.82 11.11 10.37
N VAL A 29 -7.72 11.99 10.80
CA VAL A 29 -7.64 12.64 12.12
C VAL A 29 -7.75 11.60 13.23
N ILE A 30 -8.74 10.71 13.16
CA ILE A 30 -8.90 9.62 14.13
C ILE A 30 -7.64 8.74 14.13
N GLY A 31 -7.12 8.40 12.94
CA GLY A 31 -5.92 7.61 12.77
C GLY A 31 -4.70 8.23 13.45
N ILE A 32 -4.47 9.53 13.24
CA ILE A 32 -3.36 10.28 13.86
C ILE A 32 -3.53 10.33 15.38
N VAL A 33 -4.73 10.67 15.87
CA VAL A 33 -4.97 10.79 17.31
C VAL A 33 -4.73 9.44 18.01
N ILE A 34 -5.37 8.38 17.52
CA ILE A 34 -5.33 7.07 18.17
C ILE A 34 -3.99 6.36 17.96
N PHE A 35 -3.48 6.31 16.73
CA PHE A 35 -2.32 5.48 16.40
C PHE A 35 -0.98 6.22 16.45
N VAL A 36 -0.97 7.55 16.56
CA VAL A 36 0.26 8.32 16.78
C VAL A 36 0.28 8.93 18.17
N TYR A 37 -0.75 9.69 18.55
CA TYR A 37 -0.69 10.47 19.78
C TYR A 37 -1.00 9.67 21.04
N CYS A 38 -1.91 8.69 20.99
CA CYS A 38 -2.19 7.79 22.11
C CYS A 38 -1.16 6.66 22.30
N ILE A 39 -0.13 6.56 21.45
CA ILE A 39 0.89 5.51 21.51
C ILE A 39 2.26 6.12 21.83
N SER A 40 3.02 5.45 22.70
CA SER A 40 4.40 5.81 23.02
C SER A 40 5.30 5.78 21.77
N PRO A 41 6.23 6.73 21.60
CA PRO A 41 7.23 6.72 20.52
C PRO A 41 7.94 5.37 20.33
N GLU A 42 8.37 4.73 21.42
CA GLU A 42 9.11 3.48 21.42
C GLU A 42 8.29 2.35 20.82
N SER A 43 7.02 2.23 21.22
CA SER A 43 6.11 1.22 20.67
C SER A 43 5.86 1.43 19.17
N ILE A 44 5.70 2.68 18.72
CA ILE A 44 5.54 2.99 17.30
C ILE A 44 6.76 2.51 16.52
N VAL A 45 7.96 2.96 16.91
CA VAL A 45 9.19 2.75 16.14
C VAL A 45 9.69 1.31 16.21
N LEU A 46 9.68 0.70 17.40
CA LEU A 46 10.34 -0.59 17.62
C LEU A 46 9.41 -1.79 17.44
N LYS A 47 8.09 -1.60 17.52
CA LYS A 47 7.12 -2.71 17.50
C LYS A 47 6.08 -2.57 16.39
N ILE A 48 5.39 -1.44 16.33
CA ILE A 48 4.22 -1.29 15.46
C ILE A 48 4.64 -1.13 14.00
N ILE A 49 5.49 -0.17 13.66
CA ILE A 49 5.95 0.04 12.27
C ILE A 49 6.49 -1.26 11.65
N PRO A 50 7.39 -2.01 12.32
CA PRO A 50 7.91 -3.26 11.76
C PRO A 50 6.81 -4.32 11.59
N ALA A 51 5.87 -4.43 12.53
CA ALA A 51 4.76 -5.39 12.43
C ALA A 51 3.73 -5.00 11.35
N THR A 52 3.49 -3.71 11.14
CA THR A 52 2.48 -3.23 10.19
C THR A 52 2.86 -3.51 8.75
N LEU A 53 4.14 -3.62 8.39
CA LEU A 53 4.53 -4.04 7.04
C LEU A 53 4.11 -5.49 6.75
N ILE A 54 4.20 -6.37 7.74
CA ILE A 54 3.69 -7.75 7.62
C ILE A 54 2.17 -7.76 7.51
N MET A 55 1.49 -6.86 8.24
CA MET A 55 0.07 -6.63 8.08
C MET A 55 -0.29 -6.20 6.66
N LEU A 56 0.52 -5.37 5.98
CA LEU A 56 0.30 -5.00 4.57
C LEU A 56 0.46 -6.17 3.61
N ILE A 57 1.43 -7.04 3.86
CA ILE A 57 1.59 -8.28 3.08
C ILE A 57 0.32 -9.12 3.19
N ALA A 58 -0.19 -9.33 4.41
CA ALA A 58 -1.42 -10.09 4.65
C ALA A 58 -2.64 -9.43 3.98
N LEU A 59 -2.75 -8.09 4.07
CA LEU A 59 -3.83 -7.34 3.42
C LEU A 59 -3.78 -7.50 1.90
N GLY A 60 -2.60 -7.32 1.30
CA GLY A 60 -2.39 -7.49 -0.14
C GLY A 60 -2.72 -8.90 -0.62
N HIS A 61 -2.38 -9.93 0.17
CA HIS A 61 -2.75 -11.31 -0.14
C HIS A 61 -4.26 -11.52 -0.12
N LEU A 62 -4.95 -11.03 0.91
CA LEU A 62 -6.40 -11.20 1.01
C LEU A 62 -7.14 -10.44 -0.10
N VAL A 63 -6.73 -9.20 -0.37
CA VAL A 63 -7.45 -8.31 -1.29
C VAL A 63 -7.08 -8.56 -2.76
N LEU A 64 -5.80 -8.66 -3.09
CA LEU A 64 -5.32 -8.68 -4.49
C LEU A 64 -5.19 -10.09 -5.04
N LEU A 65 -4.70 -11.02 -4.22
CA LEU A 65 -4.38 -12.39 -4.63
C LEU A 65 -5.53 -13.36 -4.31
N GLY A 66 -6.25 -13.09 -3.23
CA GLY A 66 -7.39 -13.88 -2.76
C GLY A 66 -8.75 -13.36 -3.15
N ASP A 67 -8.82 -12.19 -3.81
CA ASP A 67 -10.08 -11.61 -4.26
C ASP A 67 -11.13 -11.50 -3.14
N ASN A 68 -10.68 -11.22 -1.92
CA ASN A 68 -11.48 -11.11 -0.70
C ASN A 68 -12.19 -12.40 -0.25
N TRP A 69 -11.75 -13.56 -0.73
CA TRP A 69 -12.22 -14.85 -0.24
C TRP A 69 -11.98 -15.01 1.29
N PRO A 70 -12.90 -15.63 2.05
CA PRO A 70 -14.13 -16.32 1.62
C PRO A 70 -15.42 -15.49 1.70
N TRP A 71 -15.39 -14.30 2.31
CA TRP A 71 -16.64 -13.61 2.67
C TRP A 71 -16.98 -12.41 1.80
N ALA A 72 -16.00 -11.61 1.37
CA ALA A 72 -16.27 -10.41 0.60
C ALA A 72 -16.05 -10.64 -0.90
N PRO A 73 -16.84 -10.01 -1.80
CA PRO A 73 -16.61 -10.05 -3.24
C PRO A 73 -15.23 -9.49 -3.63
N PRO A 74 -14.65 -9.91 -4.77
CA PRO A 74 -15.31 -10.68 -5.82
C PRO A 74 -15.35 -12.21 -5.65
N ALA A 75 -14.48 -12.82 -4.85
CA ALA A 75 -14.45 -14.27 -4.65
C ALA A 75 -15.25 -14.78 -3.44
N GLY A 76 -15.68 -13.88 -2.56
CA GLY A 76 -16.46 -14.23 -1.39
C GLY A 76 -17.96 -14.38 -1.65
N ASN A 77 -18.65 -14.96 -0.67
CA ASN A 77 -20.05 -15.39 -0.80
C ASN A 77 -21.10 -14.35 -0.37
N TRP A 78 -20.71 -13.08 -0.16
CA TRP A 78 -21.65 -12.02 0.19
C TRP A 78 -22.55 -11.63 -0.98
N THR A 79 -23.81 -11.35 -0.67
CA THR A 79 -24.83 -10.88 -1.61
C THR A 79 -25.55 -9.67 -1.00
N PRO A 80 -26.16 -8.76 -1.77
CA PRO A 80 -26.86 -7.58 -1.23
C PRO A 80 -27.92 -7.88 -0.18
N ALA A 81 -28.53 -9.07 -0.20
CA ALA A 81 -29.50 -9.53 0.81
C ALA A 81 -28.87 -9.88 2.18
N LYS A 82 -27.55 -10.01 2.27
CA LYS A 82 -26.82 -10.37 3.50
C LYS A 82 -26.25 -9.12 4.18
N SER A 83 -26.15 -9.16 5.50
CA SER A 83 -25.47 -8.10 6.26
C SER A 83 -24.02 -7.92 5.80
N ARG A 84 -23.58 -6.66 5.67
CA ARG A 84 -22.17 -6.29 5.40
C ARG A 84 -21.27 -6.46 6.64
N LEU A 85 -21.87 -6.59 7.83
CA LEU A 85 -21.13 -6.78 9.07
C LEU A 85 -20.38 -8.12 9.09
N ILE A 86 -21.00 -9.18 8.56
CA ILE A 86 -20.40 -10.52 8.51
C ILE A 86 -19.11 -10.54 7.69
N PRO A 87 -19.08 -10.11 6.40
CA PRO A 87 -17.84 -10.06 5.65
C PRO A 87 -16.84 -9.06 6.24
N GLY A 88 -17.30 -7.91 6.75
CA GLY A 88 -16.43 -6.92 7.39
C GLY A 88 -15.65 -7.50 8.57
N ILE A 89 -16.36 -8.04 9.57
CA ILE A 89 -15.74 -8.66 10.75
C ILE A 89 -14.93 -9.89 10.34
N GLY A 90 -15.49 -10.78 9.52
CA GLY A 90 -14.83 -12.02 9.12
C GLY A 90 -13.49 -11.78 8.42
N MET A 91 -13.46 -10.88 7.44
CA MET A 91 -12.22 -10.54 6.73
C MET A 91 -11.23 -9.77 7.61
N THR A 92 -11.69 -8.89 8.50
CA THR A 92 -10.80 -8.22 9.46
C THR A 92 -10.17 -9.21 10.45
N ILE A 93 -10.93 -10.19 10.94
CA ILE A 93 -10.41 -11.27 11.79
C ILE A 93 -9.41 -12.12 11.01
N LEU A 94 -9.73 -12.52 9.77
CA LEU A 94 -8.81 -13.30 8.95
C LEU A 94 -7.53 -12.54 8.64
N TRP A 95 -7.62 -11.24 8.40
CA TRP A 95 -6.48 -10.36 8.24
C TRP A 95 -5.60 -10.31 9.49
N ALA A 96 -6.22 -10.18 10.67
CA ALA A 96 -5.49 -10.22 11.94
C ALA A 96 -4.83 -11.59 12.15
N ILE A 97 -5.57 -12.70 12.01
CA ILE A 97 -5.05 -14.06 12.16
C ILE A 97 -3.87 -14.31 11.21
N PHE A 98 -4.01 -13.92 9.94
CA PHE A 98 -2.95 -14.15 8.96
C PHE A 98 -1.71 -13.32 9.27
N THR A 99 -1.90 -12.05 9.69
CA THR A 99 -0.81 -11.19 10.16
C THR A 99 -0.09 -11.82 11.35
N PHE A 100 -0.84 -12.27 12.35
CA PHE A 100 -0.27 -12.94 13.53
C PHE A 100 0.45 -14.23 13.16
N ALA A 101 -0.10 -15.05 12.26
CA ALA A 101 0.53 -16.28 11.81
C ALA A 101 1.90 -16.00 11.15
N ILE A 102 2.00 -14.99 10.29
CA ILE A 102 3.27 -14.62 9.66
C ILE A 102 4.25 -14.08 10.71
N LEU A 103 3.80 -13.22 11.62
CA LEU A 103 4.66 -12.69 12.70
C LEU A 103 5.17 -13.81 13.63
N LEU A 104 4.32 -14.78 13.99
CA LEU A 104 4.71 -15.94 14.79
C LEU A 104 5.69 -16.83 14.02
N PHE A 105 5.44 -17.07 12.73
CA PHE A 105 6.37 -17.78 11.86
C PHE A 105 7.73 -17.08 11.81
N MET A 106 7.76 -15.75 11.62
CA MET A 106 8.99 -14.96 11.61
C MET A 106 9.74 -14.98 12.93
N LYS A 107 9.01 -14.96 14.05
CA LYS A 107 9.57 -14.97 15.39
C LYS A 107 10.10 -16.35 15.81
N PHE A 108 9.43 -17.44 15.41
CA PHE A 108 9.71 -18.78 15.97
C PHE A 108 10.27 -19.79 14.96
N ILE A 109 9.96 -19.65 13.66
CA ILE A 109 10.32 -20.63 12.64
C ILE A 109 11.42 -20.09 11.74
N TYR A 110 11.14 -19.00 11.01
CA TYR A 110 12.11 -18.38 10.11
C TYR A 110 11.73 -16.93 9.86
N PRO A 111 12.63 -15.96 10.09
CA PRO A 111 14.06 -16.12 10.38
C PRO A 111 14.44 -16.24 11.86
N LYS A 112 13.46 -16.35 12.78
CA LYS A 112 13.64 -16.41 14.25
C LYS A 112 14.15 -15.11 14.88
N TRP A 113 13.78 -13.97 14.31
CA TRP A 113 14.17 -12.67 14.84
C TRP A 113 13.18 -12.16 15.89
N PRO A 114 13.65 -11.46 16.93
CA PRO A 114 12.77 -10.62 17.73
C PRO A 114 12.12 -9.56 16.83
N ILE A 115 10.88 -9.19 17.14
CA ILE A 115 10.21 -8.09 16.44
C ILE A 115 11.06 -6.83 16.62
N GLY A 116 11.45 -6.22 15.51
CA GLY A 116 12.37 -5.09 15.49
C GLY A 116 12.68 -4.62 14.07
N PRO A 117 13.71 -3.76 13.89
CA PRO A 117 13.99 -3.08 12.62
C PRO A 117 14.18 -4.00 11.41
N LEU A 118 14.64 -5.24 11.62
CA LEU A 118 14.76 -6.24 10.54
C LEU A 118 13.43 -6.55 9.84
N TYR A 119 12.32 -6.49 10.58
CA TYR A 119 10.98 -6.70 10.02
C TYR A 119 10.57 -5.54 9.11
N LEU A 120 11.17 -4.35 9.27
CA LEU A 120 10.96 -3.25 8.34
C LEU A 120 11.58 -3.57 6.99
N TRP A 121 12.86 -3.92 6.96
CA TRP A 121 13.55 -4.22 5.70
C TRP A 121 13.00 -5.46 5.01
N PHE A 122 12.82 -6.55 5.76
CA PHE A 122 12.20 -7.76 5.22
C PHE A 122 10.74 -7.51 4.82
N GLY A 123 10.00 -6.73 5.61
CA GLY A 123 8.62 -6.36 5.33
C GLY A 123 8.49 -5.52 4.05
N VAL A 124 9.43 -4.61 3.76
CA VAL A 124 9.45 -3.85 2.49
C VAL A 124 9.70 -4.78 1.31
N ILE A 125 10.62 -5.74 1.43
CA ILE A 125 10.86 -6.76 0.38
C ILE A 125 9.58 -7.58 0.15
N GLY A 126 8.98 -8.09 1.22
CA GLY A 126 7.74 -8.87 1.16
C GLY A 126 6.56 -8.08 0.59
N PHE A 127 6.42 -6.82 0.98
CA PHE A 127 5.37 -5.95 0.48
C PHE A 127 5.58 -5.61 -1.00
N TRP A 128 6.82 -5.31 -1.40
CA TRP A 128 7.19 -5.14 -2.82
C TRP A 128 6.85 -6.40 -3.63
N ALA A 129 7.22 -7.59 -3.14
CA ALA A 129 6.95 -8.85 -3.85
C ALA A 129 5.44 -9.13 -3.95
N THR A 130 4.68 -8.83 -2.88
CA THR A 130 3.22 -8.93 -2.86
C THR A 130 2.58 -8.03 -3.92
N LEU A 131 3.05 -6.79 -4.04
CA LEU A 131 2.50 -5.82 -4.98
C LEU A 131 2.97 -6.06 -6.42
N LEU A 132 4.23 -6.47 -6.60
CA LEU A 132 4.72 -6.92 -7.90
C LEU A 132 3.84 -8.08 -8.40
N TYR A 133 3.59 -9.08 -7.55
CA TYR A 133 2.83 -10.24 -7.99
C TYR A 133 1.32 -9.95 -8.11
N GLY A 134 0.75 -9.24 -7.14
CA GLY A 134 -0.69 -8.97 -7.06
C GLY A 134 -1.18 -7.83 -7.94
N VAL A 135 -0.47 -6.71 -7.97
CA VAL A 135 -0.86 -5.54 -8.79
C VAL A 135 -0.35 -5.67 -10.21
N ASN A 136 0.95 -5.97 -10.37
CA ASN A 136 1.57 -5.92 -11.69
C ASN A 136 1.39 -7.22 -12.49
N TRP A 137 1.59 -8.38 -11.87
CA TRP A 137 1.41 -9.67 -12.55
C TRP A 137 -0.02 -10.22 -12.45
N GLY A 138 -0.88 -9.62 -11.61
CA GLY A 138 -2.28 -10.03 -11.46
C GLY A 138 -2.46 -11.49 -11.02
N GLY A 139 -1.49 -12.07 -10.29
CA GLY A 139 -1.54 -13.47 -9.86
C GLY A 139 -1.38 -14.50 -10.98
N TRP A 140 -0.84 -14.11 -12.14
CA TRP A 140 -0.55 -15.04 -13.25
C TRP A 140 0.51 -16.10 -12.84
N PRO A 141 0.39 -17.37 -13.27
CA PRO A 141 -0.64 -17.93 -14.14
C PRO A 141 -1.87 -18.50 -13.41
N PHE A 142 -1.96 -18.36 -12.08
CA PHE A 142 -2.93 -19.09 -11.27
C PHE A 142 -4.30 -18.42 -11.18
N LYS A 143 -4.33 -17.09 -11.14
CA LYS A 143 -5.58 -16.33 -10.99
C LYS A 143 -6.55 -16.66 -12.13
N GLY A 144 -7.78 -16.99 -11.77
CA GLY A 144 -8.83 -17.44 -12.71
C GLY A 144 -8.72 -18.91 -13.16
N LYS A 145 -7.64 -19.62 -12.81
CA LYS A 145 -7.48 -21.06 -13.08
C LYS A 145 -7.58 -21.93 -11.84
N LEU A 146 -7.18 -21.40 -10.69
CA LEU A 146 -7.34 -22.04 -9.39
C LEU A 146 -8.50 -21.42 -8.62
N HIS A 147 -9.07 -22.19 -7.69
CA HIS A 147 -9.95 -21.65 -6.67
C HIS A 147 -9.23 -20.52 -5.90
N PRO A 148 -9.91 -19.43 -5.48
CA PRO A 148 -9.31 -18.29 -4.79
C PRO A 148 -8.35 -18.65 -3.64
N TRP A 149 -8.73 -19.57 -2.74
CA TRP A 149 -7.83 -20.06 -1.67
C TRP A 149 -6.54 -20.70 -2.22
N GLY A 150 -6.62 -21.43 -3.35
CA GLY A 150 -5.47 -22.05 -3.99
C GLY A 150 -4.57 -21.02 -4.68
N THR A 151 -5.17 -20.00 -5.30
CA THR A 151 -4.43 -18.84 -5.81
C THR A 151 -3.71 -18.13 -4.68
N MET A 152 -4.35 -17.88 -3.54
CA MET A 152 -3.71 -17.28 -2.37
C MET A 152 -2.52 -18.10 -1.88
N ALA A 153 -2.68 -19.42 -1.74
CA ALA A 153 -1.63 -20.30 -1.25
C ALA A 153 -0.41 -20.30 -2.18
N ALA A 154 -0.63 -20.48 -3.49
CA ALA A 154 0.45 -20.44 -4.48
C ALA A 154 1.14 -19.06 -4.50
N SER A 155 0.36 -17.98 -4.46
CA SER A 155 0.88 -16.61 -4.44
C SER A 155 1.72 -16.34 -3.19
N PHE A 156 1.25 -16.80 -2.03
CA PHE A 156 1.96 -16.66 -0.76
C PHE A 156 3.31 -17.38 -0.79
N ILE A 157 3.36 -18.60 -1.31
CA ILE A 157 4.61 -19.35 -1.48
C ILE A 157 5.57 -18.55 -2.38
N ILE A 158 5.11 -18.04 -3.53
CA ILE A 158 5.93 -17.26 -4.45
C ILE A 158 6.49 -16.01 -3.77
N VAL A 159 5.62 -15.22 -3.14
CA VAL A 159 6.01 -13.97 -2.46
C VAL A 159 7.04 -14.25 -1.36
N MET A 160 6.79 -15.26 -0.52
CA MET A 160 7.69 -15.62 0.56
C MET A 160 9.04 -16.15 0.05
N VAL A 161 9.04 -17.05 -0.94
CA VAL A 161 10.27 -17.57 -1.54
C VAL A 161 11.09 -16.44 -2.15
N VAL A 162 10.49 -15.59 -2.98
CA VAL A 162 11.19 -14.43 -3.58
C VAL A 162 11.76 -13.51 -2.52
N SER A 163 11.01 -13.26 -1.44
CA SER A 163 11.45 -12.37 -0.37
C SER A 163 12.60 -12.95 0.45
N ILE A 164 12.57 -14.26 0.72
CA ILE A 164 13.65 -14.99 1.37
C ILE A 164 14.90 -15.01 0.49
N LEU A 165 14.75 -15.23 -0.82
CA LEU A 165 15.87 -15.23 -1.76
C LEU A 165 16.53 -13.85 -1.83
N ILE A 166 15.75 -12.78 -1.96
CA ILE A 166 16.28 -11.41 -1.95
C ILE A 166 16.99 -11.12 -0.63
N TRP A 167 16.35 -11.45 0.50
CA TRP A 167 16.95 -11.24 1.81
C TRP A 167 18.30 -11.98 1.96
N ASN A 168 18.33 -13.28 1.70
CA ASN A 168 19.52 -14.10 1.95
C ASN A 168 20.64 -13.91 0.94
N PHE A 169 20.34 -13.61 -0.33
CA PHE A 169 21.35 -13.57 -1.38
C PHE A 169 21.71 -12.16 -1.83
N LEU A 170 20.81 -11.19 -1.69
CA LEU A 170 21.03 -9.84 -2.21
C LEU A 170 21.36 -8.81 -1.13
N THR A 171 20.97 -9.02 0.14
CA THR A 171 21.11 -7.99 1.18
C THR A 171 22.41 -8.07 1.98
N ASN A 172 22.97 -6.91 2.34
CA ASN A 172 23.91 -6.74 3.43
C ASN A 172 23.43 -5.69 4.43
N LEU A 173 23.94 -5.79 5.66
CA LEU A 173 23.60 -4.91 6.79
C LEU A 173 24.71 -3.91 7.11
N ASP A 174 25.61 -3.65 6.16
CA ASP A 174 26.77 -2.80 6.37
C ASP A 174 26.32 -1.36 6.73
N GLY A 175 27.03 -0.72 7.66
CA GLY A 175 26.66 0.61 8.15
C GLY A 175 25.40 0.64 9.04
N THR A 176 24.88 -0.52 9.46
CA THR A 176 23.81 -0.62 10.46
C THR A 176 24.37 -1.19 11.78
N PRO A 177 23.64 -1.07 12.91
CA PRO A 177 24.03 -1.72 14.17
C PRO A 177 24.12 -3.25 14.10
N LEU A 178 23.70 -3.86 12.99
CA LEU A 178 23.68 -5.30 12.77
C LEU A 178 24.76 -5.77 11.77
N ALA A 179 25.67 -4.89 11.35
CA ALA A 179 26.70 -5.21 10.36
C ALA A 179 27.59 -6.41 10.76
N ASP A 180 27.97 -6.51 12.03
CA ASP A 180 28.89 -7.55 12.53
C ASP A 180 28.17 -8.80 13.08
N THR A 181 26.87 -8.93 12.80
CA THR A 181 26.06 -10.04 13.32
C THR A 181 25.92 -11.18 12.31
N PRO A 182 25.66 -12.43 12.75
CA PRO A 182 25.48 -13.57 11.84
C PRO A 182 24.29 -13.45 10.87
N ILE A 183 23.40 -12.48 11.08
CA ILE A 183 22.25 -12.20 10.21
C ILE A 183 22.62 -11.27 9.04
N ASN A 184 23.85 -10.73 8.99
CA ASN A 184 24.37 -10.04 7.82
C ASN A 184 24.81 -11.06 6.77
N HIS A 185 24.03 -11.17 5.69
CA HIS A 185 24.28 -12.14 4.62
C HIS A 185 25.36 -11.71 3.62
N LYS A 186 25.91 -10.50 3.77
CA LYS A 186 27.01 -9.97 2.92
C LYS A 186 26.69 -9.98 1.43
N GLY A 187 25.42 -9.84 1.06
CA GLY A 187 24.99 -9.69 -0.32
C GLY A 187 25.45 -8.34 -0.94
N PRO A 188 25.29 -8.16 -2.26
CA PRO A 188 25.79 -6.97 -2.96
C PRO A 188 25.03 -5.67 -2.65
N LEU A 189 23.83 -5.72 -2.08
CA LEU A 189 22.98 -4.54 -1.90
C LEU A 189 22.82 -4.19 -0.42
N ASN A 190 23.17 -2.95 -0.07
CA ASN A 190 22.89 -2.44 1.27
C ASN A 190 21.38 -2.36 1.51
N VAL A 191 20.94 -2.84 2.67
CA VAL A 191 19.52 -2.95 3.00
C VAL A 191 18.77 -1.61 3.02
N ASN A 192 19.41 -0.51 3.44
CA ASN A 192 18.80 0.81 3.45
C ASN A 192 18.65 1.35 2.04
N TRP A 193 19.65 1.13 1.19
CA TRP A 193 19.58 1.50 -0.21
C TRP A 193 18.49 0.71 -0.95
N LEU A 194 18.44 -0.61 -0.73
CA LEU A 194 17.43 -1.49 -1.31
C LEU A 194 16.02 -1.06 -0.89
N THR A 195 15.83 -0.71 0.39
CA THR A 195 14.54 -0.25 0.91
C THR A 195 14.02 0.96 0.13
N GLY A 196 14.85 1.99 -0.06
CA GLY A 196 14.45 3.17 -0.83
C GLY A 196 14.13 2.84 -2.29
N TYR A 197 14.95 1.99 -2.91
CA TYR A 197 14.73 1.52 -4.28
C TYR A 197 13.41 0.75 -4.46
N LEU A 198 13.09 -0.17 -3.54
CA LEU A 198 11.87 -0.98 -3.60
C LEU A 198 10.63 -0.12 -3.37
N VAL A 199 10.66 0.84 -2.44
CA VAL A 199 9.55 1.78 -2.22
C VAL A 199 9.28 2.63 -3.46
N TRP A 200 10.32 3.13 -4.12
CA TRP A 200 10.16 3.85 -5.39
C TRP A 200 9.61 2.94 -6.50
N SER A 201 10.05 1.69 -6.57
CA SER A 201 9.52 0.71 -7.53
C SER A 201 8.02 0.44 -7.28
N ILE A 202 7.62 0.33 -6.00
CA ILE A 202 6.21 0.20 -5.61
C ILE A 202 5.39 1.42 -6.07
N ALA A 203 5.89 2.64 -5.86
CA ALA A 203 5.21 3.86 -6.31
C ALA A 203 4.89 3.79 -7.81
N TRP A 204 5.83 3.30 -8.63
CA TRP A 204 5.60 3.11 -10.06
C TRP A 204 4.63 1.97 -10.39
N PHE A 205 4.54 0.91 -9.59
CA PHE A 205 3.47 -0.10 -9.76
C PHE A 205 2.09 0.53 -9.63
N PHE A 206 1.91 1.45 -8.67
CA PHE A 206 0.65 2.16 -8.47
C PHE A 206 0.38 3.16 -9.59
N VAL A 207 1.40 3.92 -10.02
CA VAL A 207 1.25 4.90 -11.10
C VAL A 207 0.90 4.24 -12.44
N PHE A 208 1.41 3.04 -12.73
CA PHE A 208 1.08 2.31 -13.97
C PHE A 208 -0.12 1.36 -13.84
N SER A 209 -0.74 1.30 -12.66
CA SER A 209 -1.89 0.43 -12.46
C SER A 209 -3.17 1.10 -12.98
N PRO A 210 -3.90 0.45 -13.91
CA PRO A 210 -5.20 0.96 -14.36
C PRO A 210 -6.19 1.14 -13.22
N VAL A 211 -6.01 0.40 -12.12
CA VAL A 211 -6.90 0.41 -10.94
C VAL A 211 -6.73 1.69 -10.10
N PHE A 212 -5.54 2.32 -10.10
CA PHE A 212 -5.19 3.37 -9.15
C PHE A 212 -5.00 4.76 -9.76
N THR A 213 -4.59 4.88 -11.02
CA THR A 213 -4.28 6.19 -11.64
C THR A 213 -5.00 6.42 -12.97
N THR A 214 -5.97 5.57 -13.33
CA THR A 214 -6.67 5.53 -14.64
C THR A 214 -5.79 5.28 -15.86
N GLN A 215 -4.46 5.22 -15.71
CA GLN A 215 -3.59 4.78 -16.79
C GLN A 215 -3.40 3.28 -16.68
N GLY A 216 -3.94 2.56 -17.66
CA GLY A 216 -3.41 1.25 -17.98
C GLY A 216 -1.93 1.36 -18.33
N SER A 217 -1.23 0.26 -18.11
CA SER A 217 0.16 0.09 -18.51
C SER A 217 0.41 0.60 -19.94
N PRO A 218 1.55 1.27 -20.23
CA PRO A 218 1.92 1.56 -21.62
C PRO A 218 2.05 0.29 -22.46
N PHE A 219 2.17 -0.86 -21.80
CA PHE A 219 2.28 -2.18 -22.38
C PHE A 219 0.94 -2.94 -22.46
N ALA A 220 -0.21 -2.29 -22.22
CA ALA A 220 -1.51 -2.96 -22.19
C ALA A 220 -1.82 -3.76 -23.47
N LYS A 221 -1.28 -3.34 -24.62
CA LYS A 221 -1.44 -4.04 -25.92
C LYS A 221 -0.64 -5.35 -26.03
N TRP A 222 0.29 -5.63 -25.12
CA TRP A 222 1.16 -6.81 -25.18
C TRP A 222 0.53 -8.07 -24.57
N GLY A 223 -0.66 -7.97 -23.97
CA GLY A 223 -1.33 -9.08 -23.29
C GLY A 223 -0.56 -9.61 -22.08
N HIS A 224 -1.09 -10.63 -21.40
CA HIS A 224 -0.35 -11.31 -20.33
C HIS A 224 0.43 -12.52 -20.89
N PRO A 225 1.70 -12.72 -20.49
CA PRO A 225 2.44 -11.98 -19.45
C PRO A 225 3.24 -10.78 -19.96
N GLY A 226 3.27 -10.49 -21.26
CA GLY A 226 4.12 -9.45 -21.86
C GLY A 226 3.96 -8.06 -21.22
N ALA A 227 2.72 -7.63 -20.98
CA ALA A 227 2.42 -6.36 -20.33
C ALA A 227 2.99 -6.27 -18.90
N ALA A 228 2.88 -7.36 -18.13
CA ALA A 228 3.41 -7.43 -16.77
C ALA A 228 4.94 -7.41 -16.75
N ILE A 229 5.60 -8.06 -17.72
CA ILE A 229 7.06 -8.03 -17.87
C ILE A 229 7.53 -6.61 -18.20
N GLY A 230 6.94 -5.97 -19.22
CA GLY A 230 7.27 -4.60 -19.61
C GLY A 230 7.11 -3.62 -18.45
N GLN A 231 5.98 -3.71 -17.74
CA GLN A 231 5.70 -2.84 -16.59
C GLN A 231 6.63 -3.12 -15.40
N THR A 232 7.01 -4.39 -15.18
CA THR A 232 8.03 -4.73 -14.19
C THR A 232 9.33 -3.99 -14.52
N ILE A 233 9.84 -4.14 -15.74
CA ILE A 233 11.12 -3.53 -16.15
C ILE A 233 11.06 -2.01 -16.03
N LEU A 234 10.02 -1.38 -16.57
CA LEU A 234 9.87 0.08 -16.55
C LEU A 234 9.78 0.62 -15.11
N ALA A 235 8.98 0.00 -14.25
CA ALA A 235 8.83 0.44 -12.85
C ALA A 235 10.15 0.34 -12.07
N HIS A 236 10.98 -0.67 -12.34
CA HIS A 236 12.29 -0.83 -11.71
C HIS A 236 13.34 0.15 -12.25
N ILE A 237 13.31 0.46 -13.55
CA ILE A 237 14.17 1.49 -14.15
C ILE A 237 13.83 2.86 -13.55
N LEU A 238 12.54 3.23 -13.54
CA LEU A 238 12.09 4.49 -12.95
C LEU A 238 12.30 4.52 -11.44
N GLY A 239 12.13 3.39 -10.76
CA GLY A 239 12.44 3.24 -9.34
C GLY A 239 13.91 3.57 -9.06
N TYR A 240 14.83 3.07 -9.88
CA TYR A 240 16.25 3.37 -9.77
C TYR A 240 16.55 4.85 -10.06
N ILE A 241 16.01 5.39 -11.16
CA ILE A 241 16.23 6.78 -11.59
C ILE A 241 15.76 7.76 -10.51
N PHE A 242 14.56 7.58 -9.98
CA PHE A 242 14.01 8.51 -8.98
C PHE A 242 14.69 8.32 -7.63
N TRP A 243 15.02 7.09 -7.24
CA TRP A 243 15.78 6.86 -6.02
C TRP A 243 17.17 7.51 -6.08
N LYS A 244 17.98 7.14 -7.07
CA LYS A 244 19.33 7.71 -7.23
C LYS A 244 19.31 9.21 -7.54
N GLY A 245 18.36 9.67 -8.35
CA GLY A 245 18.18 11.08 -8.69
C GLY A 245 17.86 11.91 -7.46
N SER A 246 16.92 11.47 -6.62
CA SER A 246 16.58 12.18 -5.37
C SER A 246 17.78 12.29 -4.42
N LEU A 247 18.56 11.23 -4.27
CA LEU A 247 19.80 11.26 -3.47
C LEU A 247 20.86 12.16 -4.09
N GLY A 248 20.99 12.16 -5.42
CA GLY A 248 21.92 13.03 -6.16
C GLY A 248 21.56 14.52 -6.05
N LEU A 249 20.29 14.84 -5.84
CA LEU A 249 19.80 16.19 -5.54
C LEU A 249 20.01 16.60 -4.06
N GLY A 250 20.64 15.74 -3.24
CA GLY A 250 20.92 16.02 -1.83
C GLY A 250 19.72 15.83 -0.90
N LEU A 251 18.63 15.21 -1.36
CA LEU A 251 17.49 14.89 -0.49
C LEU A 251 17.89 13.79 0.50
N SER A 252 17.41 13.89 1.75
CA SER A 252 17.64 12.83 2.72
C SER A 252 16.98 11.52 2.24
N PRO A 253 17.58 10.36 2.52
CA PRO A 253 17.00 9.06 2.16
C PRO A 253 15.55 8.91 2.65
N THR A 254 15.30 9.26 3.90
CA THR A 254 13.98 9.14 4.54
C THR A 254 12.96 10.11 3.93
N PHE A 255 13.34 11.34 3.58
CA PHE A 255 12.44 12.25 2.86
C PHE A 255 12.06 11.66 1.50
N SER A 256 13.03 11.12 0.75
CA SER A 256 12.78 10.56 -0.57
C SER A 256 11.87 9.33 -0.54
N PHE A 257 12.22 8.26 0.19
CA PHE A 257 11.39 7.06 0.15
C PHE A 257 10.17 7.15 1.08
N ALA A 258 10.34 7.71 2.29
CA ALA A 258 9.31 7.65 3.32
C ALA A 258 8.29 8.78 3.20
N ALA A 259 8.70 10.01 2.86
CA ALA A 259 7.74 11.09 2.62
C ALA A 259 7.21 11.07 1.18
N VAL A 260 8.10 11.18 0.18
CA VAL A 260 7.68 11.27 -1.23
C VAL A 260 7.19 9.93 -1.78
N GLY A 261 8.00 8.88 -1.68
CA GLY A 261 7.66 7.55 -2.20
C GLY A 261 6.36 6.99 -1.60
N SER A 262 6.22 7.03 -0.27
CA SER A 262 4.98 6.55 0.38
C SER A 262 3.75 7.37 -0.01
N SER A 263 3.89 8.68 -0.19
CA SER A 263 2.79 9.54 -0.61
C SER A 263 2.39 9.27 -2.06
N LEU A 264 3.34 8.94 -2.93
CA LEU A 264 3.08 8.49 -4.31
C LEU A 264 2.43 7.10 -4.37
N ILE A 265 2.53 6.28 -3.33
CA ILE A 265 1.78 5.02 -3.22
C ILE A 265 0.36 5.30 -2.70
N PHE A 266 0.26 6.15 -1.69
CA PHE A 266 -0.96 6.43 -0.95
C PHE A 266 -1.98 7.27 -1.72
N TRP A 267 -1.55 8.37 -2.32
CA TRP A 267 -2.48 9.32 -2.93
C TRP A 267 -3.18 8.81 -4.19
N PRO A 268 -2.57 7.94 -5.03
CA PRO A 268 -3.31 7.22 -6.05
C PRO A 268 -4.51 6.44 -5.50
N LEU A 269 -4.35 5.74 -4.37
CA LEU A 269 -5.46 5.02 -3.70
C LEU A 269 -6.57 5.97 -3.25
N VAL A 270 -6.22 7.06 -2.57
CA VAL A 270 -7.20 8.02 -2.05
C VAL A 270 -7.92 8.73 -3.20
N HIS A 271 -7.17 9.26 -4.17
CA HIS A 271 -7.73 10.01 -5.29
C HIS A 271 -8.65 9.15 -6.16
N SER A 272 -8.26 7.91 -6.45
CA SER A 272 -9.08 7.00 -7.25
C SER A 272 -10.30 6.49 -6.49
N TRP A 273 -10.11 5.91 -5.30
CA TRP A 273 -11.17 5.17 -4.62
C TRP A 273 -12.08 6.06 -3.78
N HIS A 274 -11.56 7.14 -3.19
CA HIS A 274 -12.31 7.99 -2.26
C HIS A 274 -12.76 9.29 -2.91
N LEU A 275 -11.90 9.89 -3.73
CA LEU A 275 -12.20 11.14 -4.42
C LEU A 275 -12.71 10.92 -5.85
N GLN A 276 -12.75 9.68 -6.35
CA GLN A 276 -13.28 9.34 -7.70
C GLN A 276 -12.64 10.14 -8.83
N PHE A 277 -11.31 10.32 -8.76
CA PHE A 277 -10.57 11.12 -9.71
C PHE A 277 -11.08 12.58 -9.79
N TRP A 278 -11.50 13.15 -8.67
CA TRP A 278 -11.98 14.54 -8.60
C TRP A 278 -10.97 15.49 -9.25
N GLY A 279 -11.47 16.37 -10.12
CA GLY A 279 -10.71 17.40 -10.83
C GLY A 279 -10.32 16.99 -12.23
N VAL A 280 -10.25 15.68 -12.52
CA VAL A 280 -9.74 15.16 -13.80
C VAL A 280 -10.75 14.34 -14.59
N THR A 281 -11.95 14.08 -14.04
CA THR A 281 -12.99 13.27 -14.71
C THR A 281 -13.49 13.84 -16.03
N LYS A 282 -13.32 15.15 -16.25
CA LYS A 282 -13.67 15.86 -17.49
C LYS A 282 -12.73 15.58 -18.67
N TYR A 283 -11.55 15.04 -18.40
CA TYR A 283 -10.56 14.71 -19.42
C TYR A 283 -10.68 13.22 -19.80
N THR A 284 -10.10 12.82 -20.93
CA THR A 284 -10.05 11.42 -21.38
C THR A 284 -8.61 11.00 -21.70
N PHE A 285 -8.38 9.69 -21.75
CA PHE A 285 -7.11 9.06 -22.17
C PHE A 285 -5.86 9.73 -21.55
N PHE A 286 -4.91 10.13 -22.39
CA PHE A 286 -3.63 10.72 -22.01
C PHE A 286 -3.78 12.04 -21.24
N LYS A 287 -4.76 12.88 -21.62
CA LYS A 287 -5.00 14.17 -20.94
C LYS A 287 -5.44 13.95 -19.50
N ARG A 288 -6.38 13.02 -19.25
CA ARG A 288 -6.85 12.67 -17.89
C ARG A 288 -5.68 12.31 -17.01
N ALA A 289 -4.76 11.54 -17.56
CA ALA A 289 -3.70 10.98 -16.81
C ALA A 289 -2.54 11.92 -16.49
N ILE A 290 -2.11 12.75 -17.46
CA ILE A 290 -1.16 13.82 -17.16
C ILE A 290 -1.76 14.75 -16.11
N SER A 291 -3.03 15.14 -16.27
CA SER A 291 -3.69 15.99 -15.28
C SER A 291 -3.80 15.31 -13.92
N ALA A 292 -4.08 14.00 -13.87
CA ALA A 292 -4.10 13.23 -12.62
C ALA A 292 -2.72 13.22 -11.98
N PHE A 293 -1.67 12.90 -12.72
CA PHE A 293 -0.30 12.86 -12.19
C PHE A 293 0.15 14.22 -11.65
N ILE A 294 -0.10 15.31 -12.39
CA ILE A 294 0.23 16.68 -11.94
C ILE A 294 -0.54 17.02 -10.66
N LEU A 295 -1.85 16.75 -10.63
CA LEU A 295 -2.67 16.98 -9.45
C LEU A 295 -2.14 16.19 -8.23
N GLN A 296 -1.75 14.94 -8.43
CA GLN A 296 -1.17 14.10 -7.37
C GLN A 296 0.14 14.70 -6.86
N CYS A 297 1.05 15.15 -7.73
CA CYS A 297 2.29 15.80 -7.30
C CYS A 297 2.02 17.04 -6.42
N VAL A 298 1.03 17.87 -6.79
CA VAL A 298 0.64 19.06 -6.00
C VAL A 298 0.06 18.65 -4.65
N ILE A 299 -0.87 17.69 -4.64
CA ILE A 299 -1.50 17.20 -3.41
C ILE A 299 -0.44 16.58 -2.48
N ILE A 300 0.50 15.80 -3.02
CA ILE A 300 1.58 15.17 -2.25
C ILE A 300 2.48 16.21 -1.59
N ALA A 301 2.86 17.27 -2.32
CA ALA A 301 3.67 18.35 -1.75
C ALA A 301 2.96 19.02 -0.57
N ILE A 302 1.68 19.37 -0.73
CA ILE A 302 0.86 19.95 0.35
C ILE A 302 0.72 18.98 1.51
N TRP A 303 0.45 17.70 1.22
CA TRP A 303 0.27 16.65 2.22
C TRP A 303 1.50 16.45 3.09
N ILE A 304 2.69 16.43 2.49
CA ILE A 304 3.96 16.30 3.22
C ILE A 304 4.15 17.49 4.16
N ILE A 305 3.88 18.72 3.70
CA ILE A 305 3.96 19.93 4.55
C ILE A 305 3.00 19.81 5.74
N VAL A 306 1.73 19.48 5.47
CA VAL A 306 0.69 19.34 6.50
C VAL A 306 1.06 18.26 7.52
N LEU A 307 1.46 17.08 7.07
CA LEU A 307 1.86 16.00 7.97
C LEU A 307 3.14 16.33 8.75
N THR A 308 4.10 17.01 8.15
CA THR A 308 5.32 17.44 8.85
C THR A 308 4.97 18.35 10.03
N LEU A 309 4.05 19.29 9.83
CA LEU A 309 3.57 20.18 10.88
C LEU A 309 2.81 19.42 11.97
N ILE A 310 1.87 18.55 11.58
CA ILE A 310 1.04 17.79 12.53
C ILE A 310 1.87 16.77 13.31
N LEU A 311 2.86 16.12 12.69
CA LEU A 311 3.66 15.06 13.31
C LEU A 311 4.92 15.59 14.01
N GLY A 312 5.26 16.88 13.82
CA GLY A 312 6.42 17.54 14.40
C GLY A 312 6.62 17.28 15.89
N PRO A 313 5.59 17.48 16.76
CA PRO A 313 5.73 17.21 18.19
C PRO A 313 6.11 15.75 18.51
N LYS A 314 5.52 14.77 17.81
CA LYS A 314 5.86 13.36 18.00
C LYS A 314 7.27 13.05 17.46
N ALA A 315 7.66 13.65 16.35
CA ALA A 315 9.01 13.51 15.80
C ALA A 315 10.08 14.06 16.77
N SER A 316 9.82 15.19 17.43
CA SER A 316 10.70 15.72 18.48
C SER A 316 10.82 14.75 19.67
N ALA A 317 9.72 14.12 20.08
CA ALA A 317 9.76 13.10 21.14
C ALA A 317 10.58 11.86 20.75
N ILE A 318 10.45 11.39 19.50
CA ILE A 318 11.26 10.29 18.94
C ILE A 318 12.75 10.65 18.95
N ALA A 319 13.09 11.86 18.51
CA ALA A 319 14.46 12.35 18.49
C ALA A 319 15.05 12.47 19.91
N ALA A 320 14.26 12.99 20.86
CA ALA A 320 14.65 13.09 22.27
C ALA A 320 14.92 11.71 22.90
N ALA A 321 14.13 10.70 22.51
CA ALA A 321 14.30 9.31 22.91
C ALA A 321 15.42 8.56 22.13
N LYS A 322 16.12 9.25 21.21
CA LYS A 322 17.18 8.68 20.35
C LYS A 322 16.74 7.44 19.56
N LEU A 323 15.47 7.40 19.17
CA LEU A 323 14.91 6.30 18.39
C LEU A 323 15.28 6.43 16.90
N PRO A 324 15.43 5.33 16.16
CA PRO A 324 15.90 5.33 14.76
C PRO A 324 14.78 5.68 13.76
N ALA A 325 14.11 6.80 13.98
CA ALA A 325 13.04 7.31 13.12
C ALA A 325 13.03 8.84 13.11
N ASP A 326 12.52 9.42 12.04
CA ASP A 326 12.29 10.86 11.90
C ASP A 326 10.83 11.14 11.49
N VAL A 327 10.50 12.40 11.24
CA VAL A 327 9.16 12.80 10.80
C VAL A 327 8.75 12.11 9.48
N ASN A 328 9.69 11.82 8.59
CA ASN A 328 9.39 11.17 7.31
C ASN A 328 9.01 9.70 7.52
N ILE A 329 9.63 9.03 8.50
CA ILE A 329 9.22 7.69 8.94
C ILE A 329 7.80 7.71 9.55
N LEU A 330 7.43 8.77 10.26
CA LEU A 330 6.03 8.92 10.71
C LEU A 330 5.06 9.18 9.55
N ILE A 331 5.48 9.87 8.49
CA ILE A 331 4.66 10.08 7.28
C ILE A 331 4.34 8.74 6.60
N ILE A 332 5.34 7.87 6.36
CA ILE A 332 5.07 6.53 5.81
C ILE A 332 4.22 5.68 6.74
N TYR A 333 4.39 5.82 8.06
CA TYR A 333 3.55 5.14 9.05
C TYR A 333 2.08 5.56 8.92
N ILE A 334 1.80 6.87 8.87
CA ILE A 334 0.44 7.37 8.63
C ILE A 334 -0.10 6.87 7.28
N ASN A 335 0.65 7.09 6.21
CA ASN A 335 0.22 6.80 4.85
C ASN A 335 -0.07 5.31 4.66
N LEU A 336 0.93 4.45 4.94
CA LEU A 336 0.89 3.05 4.54
C LEU A 336 0.50 2.10 5.66
N CYS A 337 0.61 2.47 6.94
CA CYS A 337 0.33 1.55 8.04
C CYS A 337 -1.00 1.83 8.75
N ILE A 338 -1.55 3.03 8.60
CA ILE A 338 -2.80 3.44 9.26
C ILE A 338 -3.88 3.77 8.22
N VAL A 339 -3.63 4.80 7.40
CA VAL A 339 -4.68 5.37 6.54
C VAL A 339 -4.95 4.46 5.35
N ALA A 340 -3.96 4.12 4.52
CA ALA A 340 -4.19 3.22 3.38
C ALA A 340 -4.82 1.88 3.77
N PRO A 341 -4.32 1.15 4.78
CA PRO A 341 -4.87 -0.17 5.12
C PRO A 341 -6.31 -0.08 5.63
N GLY A 342 -6.60 0.93 6.45
CA GLY A 342 -7.95 1.19 6.93
C GLY A 342 -8.92 1.50 5.80
N LEU A 343 -8.51 2.34 4.85
CA LEU A 343 -9.32 2.65 3.67
C LEU A 343 -9.50 1.43 2.74
N ILE A 344 -8.44 0.63 2.53
CA ILE A 344 -8.52 -0.61 1.75
C ILE A 344 -9.46 -1.61 2.43
N ALA A 345 -9.31 -1.85 3.73
CA ALA A 345 -10.17 -2.76 4.48
C ALA A 345 -11.63 -2.27 4.50
N HIS A 346 -11.87 -0.97 4.71
CA HIS A 346 -13.20 -0.39 4.64
C HIS A 346 -13.86 -0.64 3.27
N ASN A 347 -13.10 -0.52 2.18
CA ASN A 347 -13.60 -0.76 0.83
C ASN A 347 -13.80 -2.25 0.52
N ALA A 348 -12.79 -3.07 0.79
CA ALA A 348 -12.70 -4.45 0.33
C ALA A 348 -13.42 -5.42 1.29
N PHE A 349 -13.24 -5.26 2.60
CA PHE A 349 -13.78 -6.18 3.60
C PHE A 349 -15.16 -5.75 4.06
N TRP A 350 -15.30 -4.47 4.39
CA TRP A 350 -16.53 -3.92 4.94
C TRP A 350 -17.51 -3.43 3.88
N LEU A 351 -17.16 -3.55 2.60
CA LEU A 351 -18.02 -3.20 1.47
C LEU A 351 -18.55 -1.77 1.57
N ARG A 352 -17.68 -0.86 2.05
CA ARG A 352 -17.96 0.57 2.26
C ARG A 352 -19.02 0.81 3.35
N TRP A 353 -19.05 -0.05 4.35
CA TRP A 353 -19.85 0.15 5.56
C TRP A 353 -18.91 0.42 6.75
N PRO A 354 -19.26 1.30 7.71
CA PRO A 354 -20.52 2.03 7.83
C PRO A 354 -20.56 3.36 7.07
N LEU A 355 -19.49 3.80 6.41
CA LEU A 355 -19.41 5.11 5.79
C LEU A 355 -19.72 5.07 4.29
N THR A 356 -20.59 5.95 3.81
CA THR A 356 -20.98 5.89 2.39
C THR A 356 -19.87 6.37 1.47
N LEU A 357 -19.18 5.46 0.79
CA LEU A 357 -18.22 5.85 -0.24
C LEU A 357 -18.90 6.07 -1.59
N PRO A 358 -18.44 7.07 -2.36
CA PRO A 358 -19.28 7.65 -3.38
C PRO A 358 -19.46 6.80 -4.65
N ASN A 359 -18.62 5.79 -4.93
CA ASN A 359 -18.79 4.78 -6.00
C ASN A 359 -17.84 3.58 -5.77
N PRO A 360 -17.96 2.49 -6.56
CA PRO A 360 -16.99 1.41 -6.53
C PRO A 360 -15.54 1.81 -6.80
N PRO A 361 -14.57 1.26 -6.03
CA PRO A 361 -13.15 1.40 -6.29
C PRO A 361 -12.79 0.99 -7.72
N GLY A 362 -11.92 1.77 -8.36
CA GLY A 362 -11.30 1.36 -9.62
C GLY A 362 -12.18 1.42 -10.86
N THR A 363 -13.44 1.88 -10.79
CA THR A 363 -14.19 2.28 -11.98
C THR A 363 -13.73 3.68 -12.41
N PRO A 364 -13.00 3.84 -13.53
CA PRO A 364 -12.85 5.15 -14.12
C PRO A 364 -14.25 5.71 -14.37
N PRO A 365 -14.48 7.02 -14.20
CA PRO A 365 -15.73 7.63 -14.65
C PRO A 365 -15.96 7.22 -16.11
N PRO A 366 -17.19 6.84 -16.50
CA PRO A 366 -17.53 6.68 -17.91
C PRO A 366 -17.02 7.91 -18.67
N ASP A 367 -16.46 7.72 -19.85
CA ASP A 367 -15.95 8.84 -20.63
C ASP A 367 -17.09 9.84 -20.87
N GLN A 368 -16.96 11.03 -20.29
CA GLN A 368 -17.99 12.08 -20.36
C GLN A 368 -17.88 12.90 -21.67
N ALA A 369 -17.20 12.37 -22.68
CA ALA A 369 -17.16 12.97 -24.01
C ALA A 369 -18.22 12.29 -24.89
N ALA A 370 -19.43 12.85 -24.85
CA ALA A 370 -20.37 12.81 -25.96
C ALA A 370 -20.56 14.25 -26.44
#